data_AF-A0A2V0N780-F1
#
_entry.id   AF-A0A2V0N780-F1
#
_cell.length_a   1.000
_cell.length_b   1.000
_cell.length_c   1.000
_cell.angle_alpha   90.00
_cell.angle_beta   90.00
_cell.angle_gamma   90.00
#
_symmetry.space_group_name_H-M   'P 1'
#
loop_
_entity.id
_entity.type
_entity.pdbx_description
1 polymer ?
#
loop_
_entity_poly.entity_id
_entity_poly.type
_entity_poly.pdbx_seq_one_letter_code
_entity_poly.pdbx_strand_id
1 'polypeptide(L)'
;MNARPESLSAAVKMLQNAGVAMATQDGALAHTTAGLPPAADDEVSALMATQFALHGEMYQAISAQAKAMHEMFLGILSAGAQAATGTEAPKPV
;
A
#
# COMPACT_ATOMS: atom_id res chain seq x y z
N MET A 1 1.93 2.70 -30.76
CA MET A 1 1.90 1.76 -29.61
C MET A 1 0.63 2.10 -28.83
N ASN A 2 -0.50 1.48 -29.16
CA ASN A 2 -1.79 1.84 -28.55
C ASN A 2 -1.96 1.01 -27.28
N ALA A 3 -1.79 1.63 -26.11
CA ALA A 3 -2.21 1.02 -24.85
C ALA A 3 -3.72 0.77 -24.94
N ARG A 4 -4.16 -0.49 -24.82
CA ARG A 4 -5.59 -0.83 -24.86
C ARG A 4 -6.23 -0.31 -23.55
N PRO A 5 -7.13 0.67 -23.58
CA PRO A 5 -7.67 1.30 -22.37
C PRO A 5 -8.28 0.30 -21.38
N GLU A 6 -8.94 -0.72 -21.92
CA GLU A 6 -9.52 -1.87 -21.19
C GLU A 6 -8.47 -2.58 -20.31
N SER A 7 -7.27 -2.82 -20.85
CA SER A 7 -6.18 -3.53 -20.15
C SER A 7 -5.55 -2.69 -19.06
N LEU A 8 -5.49 -1.38 -19.25
CA LEU A 8 -4.98 -0.44 -18.27
C LEU A 8 -5.96 -0.26 -17.10
N SER A 9 -7.26 -0.20 -17.39
CA SER A 9 -8.32 -0.19 -16.35
C SER A 9 -8.30 -1.49 -15.51
N ALA A 10 -8.14 -2.64 -16.16
CA ALA A 10 -8.00 -3.92 -15.46
C ALA A 10 -6.76 -3.96 -14.56
N ALA A 11 -5.61 -3.46 -15.04
CA ALA A 11 -4.39 -3.37 -14.25
C ALA A 11 -4.54 -2.45 -13.02
N VAL A 12 -5.18 -1.28 -13.17
CA VAL A 12 -5.48 -0.38 -12.05
C VAL A 12 -6.34 -1.08 -10.99
N LYS A 13 -7.39 -1.80 -11.40
CA LYS A 13 -8.24 -2.56 -10.46
C LYS A 13 -7.47 -3.67 -9.74
N MET A 14 -6.59 -4.40 -10.44
CA MET A 14 -5.76 -5.43 -9.82
C MET A 14 -4.82 -4.85 -8.75
N LEU A 15 -4.19 -3.71 -9.04
CA LEU A 15 -3.30 -3.03 -8.10
C LEU A 15 -4.04 -2.40 -6.92
N GLN A 16 -5.27 -1.90 -7.13
CA GLN A 16 -6.15 -1.46 -6.04
C GLN A 16 -6.47 -2.61 -5.09
N ASN A 17 -6.88 -3.76 -5.62
CA ASN A 17 -7.18 -4.94 -4.81
C ASN A 17 -5.96 -5.45 -4.04
N ALA A 18 -4.77 -5.44 -4.66
CA ALA A 18 -3.52 -5.79 -3.99
C ALA A 18 -3.20 -4.83 -2.82
N GLY A 19 -3.38 -3.52 -3.03
CA GLY A 19 -3.18 -2.52 -1.97
C GLY A 19 -4.14 -2.70 -0.79
N VAL A 20 -5.41 -3.06 -1.05
CA VAL A 20 -6.39 -3.38 0.01
C VAL A 20 -5.97 -4.62 0.81
N ALA A 21 -5.51 -5.68 0.13
CA ALA A 21 -5.03 -6.89 0.80
C ALA A 21 -3.82 -6.58 1.71
N MET A 22 -2.85 -5.81 1.20
CA MET A 22 -1.68 -5.37 1.97
C MET A 22 -2.07 -4.54 3.20
N ALA A 23 -2.96 -3.56 3.04
CA ALA A 23 -3.41 -2.73 4.17
C ALA A 23 -4.16 -3.55 5.24
N THR A 24 -4.88 -4.59 4.83
CA THR A 24 -5.58 -5.50 5.75
C THR A 24 -4.60 -6.35 6.56
N GLN A 25 -3.54 -6.84 5.91
CA GLN A 25 -2.48 -7.62 6.57
C GLN A 25 -1.64 -6.75 7.51
N ASP A 26 -1.28 -5.54 7.09
CA ASP A 26 -0.51 -4.59 7.93
C ASP A 26 -1.28 -4.23 9.21
N GLY A 27 -2.61 -4.04 9.12
CA GLY A 27 -3.46 -3.80 10.28
C GLY A 27 -3.54 -5.01 11.24
N ALA A 28 -3.60 -6.22 10.71
CA ALA A 28 -3.61 -7.44 11.52
C ALA A 28 -2.28 -7.66 12.27
N LEU A 29 -1.15 -7.29 11.65
CA LEU A 29 0.19 -7.43 12.25
C LEU A 29 0.53 -6.32 13.24
N ALA A 30 -0.12 -5.15 13.16
CA ALA A 30 0.06 -4.03 14.09
C ALA A 30 -0.15 -4.45 15.56
N HIS A 31 -1.14 -5.31 15.80
CA HIS A 31 -1.47 -5.80 17.14
C HIS A 31 -0.44 -6.79 17.68
N THR A 32 0.21 -7.55 16.80
CA THR A 32 1.13 -8.63 17.17
C THR A 32 2.53 -8.12 17.48
N THR A 33 2.95 -7.02 16.85
CA THR A 33 4.30 -6.46 17.02
C THR A 33 4.37 -5.36 18.09
N ALA A 34 3.30 -4.60 18.31
CA ALA A 34 3.27 -3.50 19.29
C ALA A 34 2.96 -3.92 20.73
N GLY A 35 2.50 -5.16 20.95
CA GLY A 35 1.93 -5.60 22.23
C GLY A 35 2.46 -6.95 22.73
N LEU A 36 3.67 -7.35 22.36
CA LEU A 36 4.24 -8.61 22.84
C LEU A 36 4.63 -8.49 24.32
N PRO A 37 4.05 -9.29 25.23
CA PRO A 37 4.43 -9.24 26.64
C PRO A 37 5.85 -9.78 26.84
N PRO A 38 6.54 -9.34 27.91
CA PRO A 38 7.85 -9.88 28.25
C PRO A 38 7.78 -11.41 28.44
N ALA A 39 8.79 -12.12 27.95
CA ALA A 39 8.85 -13.58 28.01
C ALA A 39 9.02 -14.10 29.45
N ALA A 40 9.60 -13.29 30.35
CA ALA A 40 9.77 -13.53 31.78
C ALA A 40 9.89 -12.18 32.54
N ASP A 41 9.84 -12.21 33.87
CA ASP A 41 9.89 -11.02 34.74
C ASP A 41 11.30 -10.38 34.88
N ASP A 42 12.24 -10.75 34.01
CA ASP A 42 13.59 -10.19 34.02
C ASP A 42 13.69 -8.92 33.14
N GLU A 43 14.65 -8.06 33.49
CA GLU A 43 14.88 -6.78 32.80
C GLU A 43 15.24 -6.94 31.31
N VAL A 44 15.86 -8.06 30.92
CA VAL A 44 16.22 -8.32 29.51
C VAL A 44 14.98 -8.66 28.69
N SER A 45 14.07 -9.46 29.25
CA SER A 45 12.76 -9.75 28.66
C SER A 45 11.90 -8.50 28.51
N ALA A 46 11.90 -7.60 29.50
CA ALA A 46 11.19 -6.32 29.43
C ALA A 46 11.79 -5.38 28.37
N LEU A 47 13.12 -5.30 28.28
CA LEU A 47 13.81 -4.52 27.27
C LEU A 47 13.51 -5.07 25.85
N MET A 48 13.53 -6.39 25.68
CA MET A 48 13.26 -7.02 24.39
C MET A 48 11.81 -6.75 23.93
N ALA A 49 10.82 -6.86 24.82
CA ALA A 49 9.44 -6.52 24.53
C ALA A 49 9.30 -5.05 24.07
N THR A 50 10.02 -4.13 24.72
CA THR A 50 10.05 -2.70 24.34
C THR A 50 10.65 -2.50 22.95
N GLN A 51 11.75 -3.19 22.63
CA GLN A 51 12.39 -3.10 21.32
C GLN A 51 11.49 -3.63 20.19
N PHE A 52 10.75 -4.72 20.44
CA PHE A 52 9.76 -5.21 19.48
C PHE A 52 8.62 -4.22 19.26
N ALA A 53 8.13 -3.59 20.34
CA ALA A 53 7.09 -2.58 20.24
C ALA A 53 7.55 -1.36 19.40
N LEU A 54 8.75 -0.84 19.68
CA LEU A 54 9.36 0.25 18.90
C LEU A 54 9.54 -0.14 17.42
N HIS A 55 9.97 -1.37 17.14
CA HIS A 55 10.09 -1.85 15.77
C HIS A 55 8.73 -1.95 15.06
N GLY A 56 7.70 -2.39 15.78
CA GLY A 56 6.32 -2.42 15.29
C GLY A 56 5.80 -1.03 14.92
N GLU A 57 6.03 -0.03 15.77
CA GLU A 57 5.65 1.36 15.49
C GLU A 57 6.36 1.92 14.26
N MET A 58 7.67 1.68 14.13
CA MET A 58 8.45 2.09 12.96
C MET A 58 7.94 1.43 11.67
N TYR A 59 7.64 0.13 11.72
CA TYR A 59 7.07 -0.60 10.59
C TYR A 59 5.74 0.01 10.16
N GLN A 60 4.84 0.29 11.10
CA GLN A 60 3.54 0.90 10.81
C GLN A 60 3.68 2.28 10.16
N ALA A 61 4.61 3.12 10.65
CA ALA A 61 4.87 4.43 10.07
C ALA A 61 5.35 4.34 8.60
N ILE A 62 6.26 3.40 8.32
CA ILE A 62 6.79 3.16 6.96
C ILE A 62 5.69 2.60 6.04
N SER A 63 4.91 1.63 6.53
CA SER A 63 3.78 1.06 5.79
C SER A 63 2.74 2.12 5.41
N ALA A 64 2.43 3.05 6.32
CA ALA A 64 1.52 4.16 6.02
C ALA A 64 2.05 5.06 4.89
N GLN A 65 3.35 5.35 4.89
CA GLN A 65 3.99 6.13 3.81
C GLN A 65 3.95 5.38 2.48
N ALA A 66 4.23 4.07 2.49
CA ALA A 66 4.17 3.23 1.29
C ALA A 66 2.75 3.17 0.71
N LYS A 67 1.73 3.07 1.56
CA LYS A 67 0.32 3.10 1.15
C LYS A 67 -0.04 4.42 0.44
N ALA A 68 0.38 5.55 0.99
CA ALA A 68 0.14 6.86 0.36
C ALA A 68 0.78 6.96 -1.03
N MET A 69 2.02 6.46 -1.18
CA MET A 69 2.70 6.41 -2.48
C MET A 69 1.97 5.50 -3.48
N HIS A 70 1.46 4.35 -3.03
CA HIS A 70 0.68 3.43 -3.86
C HIS A 70 -0.63 4.06 -4.35
N GLU A 71 -1.35 4.77 -3.47
CA GLU A 71 -2.58 5.50 -3.83
C GLU A 71 -2.31 6.61 -4.84
N MET A 72 -1.23 7.39 -4.65
CA MET A 72 -0.80 8.42 -5.61
C MET A 72 -0.46 7.81 -6.98
N PHE A 73 0.28 6.71 -7.00
CA PHE A 73 0.63 6.00 -8.24
C PHE A 73 -0.63 5.54 -8.99
N LEU A 74 -1.60 4.97 -8.28
CA LEU A 74 -2.87 4.54 -8.89
C LEU A 74 -3.70 5.71 -9.41
N GLY A 75 -3.69 6.85 -8.71
CA GLY A 75 -4.34 8.08 -9.19
C GLY A 75 -3.74 8.57 -10.50
N ILE A 76 -2.41 8.62 -10.60
CA ILE A 76 -1.69 9.02 -11.83
C ILE A 76 -1.97 8.04 -12.97
N LEU A 77 -1.90 6.73 -12.70
CA LEU A 77 -2.14 5.69 -13.69
C LEU A 77 -3.57 5.73 -14.23
N SER A 78 -4.54 5.97 -13.36
CA SER A 78 -5.96 6.14 -13.74
C SER A 78 -6.17 7.41 -14.59
N ALA A 79 -5.55 8.53 -14.23
CA ALA A 79 -5.62 9.76 -15.01
C ALA A 79 -5.00 9.58 -16.42
N GLY A 80 -3.86 8.89 -16.52
CA GLY A 80 -3.21 8.56 -17.79
C GLY A 80 -4.08 7.66 -18.68
N ALA A 81 -4.79 6.70 -18.08
CA ALA A 81 -5.73 5.84 -18.80
C ALA A 81 -6.88 6.62 -19.43
N GLN A 82 -7.42 7.61 -18.71
CA GLN A 82 -8.49 8.47 -19.23
C GLN A 82 -7.99 9.43 -20.32
N ALA A 83 -6.77 9.95 -20.19
CA ALA A 83 -6.15 10.78 -21.23
C ALA A 83 -5.92 10.00 -22.54
N ALA A 84 -5.56 8.71 -22.46
CA ALA A 84 -5.41 7.84 -23.62
C ALA A 84 -6.73 7.51 -24.34
N THR A 85 -7.87 7.64 -23.66
CA THR A 85 -9.22 7.53 -24.27
C THR A 85 -9.74 8.84 -24.86
N GLY A 86 -9.10 9.97 -24.52
CA GLY A 86 -9.53 11.31 -24.92
C GLY A 86 -8.93 11.85 -26.23
N THR A 87 -8.15 11.07 -26.98
CA THR A 87 -7.44 11.61 -28.16
C THR A 87 -7.48 10.68 -29.38
N GLU A 88 -8.62 10.67 -30.06
CA GLU A 88 -8.64 10.74 -31.53
C GLU A 88 -9.82 11.62 -31.93
N ALA A 89 -9.60 12.93 -31.98
CA ALA A 89 -10.52 13.83 -32.66
C ALA A 89 -10.55 13.43 -34.14
N PRO A 90 -11.72 13.14 -34.75
CA PRO A 90 -11.77 12.89 -36.18
C PRO A 90 -11.29 14.13 -36.92
N LYS A 91 -10.23 13.98 -37.73
CA LYS A 91 -9.82 14.98 -38.71
C LYS A 91 -11.04 15.29 -39.61
N PRO A 92 -11.47 16.55 -39.74
CA PRO A 92 -12.53 16.86 -40.68
C PRO A 92 -12.01 16.68 -42.12
N VAL A 93 -12.87 16.07 -42.94
CA VAL A 93 -12.75 15.89 -44.39
C VAL A 93 -12.85 17.21 -45.15
#